data_AF-A0A964PLT0-F1
#
_entry.id   AF-A0A964PLT0-F1
#
_cell.length_a   1.000
_cell.length_b   1.000
_cell.length_c   1.000
_cell.angle_alpha   90.00
_cell.angle_beta   90.00
_cell.angle_gamma   90.00
#
_symmetry.space_group_name_H-M   'P 1'
#
loop_
_entity.id
_entity.type
_entity.pdbx_description
1 polymer ?
#
loop_
_entity_poly.entity_id
_entity_poly.type
_entity_poly.pdbx_seq_one_letter_code
_entity_poly.pdbx_strand_id
1 'polypeptide(L)'
;MSFKDRWNRDKLTQQARRGFRGYPVATIAFYGPTNQRASKVVVGIVRAEGEAPDVLNKWYSDTADVRTDETISSDIKEFIKLHAAKSVVVTDAIMGCPHQEGIDYPDGEKCPQCPFWATRDRFTGQLLH
;
A
#
# COMPACT_ATOMS: atom_id res chain seq x y z
N MET A 1 -18.84 0.20 10.42
CA MET A 1 -18.26 0.31 9.06
C MET A 1 -19.40 0.47 8.08
N SER A 2 -19.37 1.52 7.28
CA SER A 2 -20.44 1.87 6.33
C SER A 2 -20.42 0.94 5.12
N PHE A 3 -21.58 0.77 4.49
CA PHE A 3 -21.75 -0.01 3.26
C PHE A 3 -20.85 0.50 2.11
N LYS A 4 -20.55 1.81 2.11
CA LYS A 4 -19.65 2.45 1.13
C LYS A 4 -18.17 2.13 1.34
N ASP A 5 -17.75 1.88 2.58
CA ASP A 5 -16.35 1.58 2.92
C ASP A 5 -15.92 0.21 2.34
N ARG A 6 -16.84 -0.76 2.32
CA ARG A 6 -16.63 -2.06 1.64
C ARG A 6 -16.56 -1.90 0.12
N TRP A 7 -17.37 -1.01 -0.44
CA TRP A 7 -17.56 -0.82 -1.88
C TRP A 7 -16.32 -0.30 -2.63
N ASN A 8 -15.54 0.63 -2.04
CA ASN A 8 -14.34 1.16 -2.71
C ASN A 8 -13.13 0.23 -2.64
N ARG A 9 -12.93 -0.44 -1.50
CA ARG A 9 -11.97 -1.56 -1.38
C ARG A 9 -12.28 -2.63 -2.42
N ASP A 10 -13.56 -2.94 -2.64
CA ASP A 10 -14.00 -3.92 -3.63
C ASP A 10 -13.61 -3.54 -5.06
N LYS A 11 -13.53 -2.25 -5.44
CA LYS A 11 -13.19 -1.87 -6.83
C LYS A 11 -11.70 -2.00 -7.17
N LEU A 12 -10.79 -1.57 -6.29
CA LEU A 12 -9.35 -1.80 -6.49
C LEU A 12 -9.03 -3.30 -6.41
N THR A 13 -9.67 -4.00 -5.47
CA THR A 13 -9.59 -5.46 -5.37
C THR A 13 -10.17 -6.14 -6.61
N GLN A 14 -11.27 -5.63 -7.19
CA GLN A 14 -11.87 -6.17 -8.42
C GLN A 14 -11.00 -5.92 -9.65
N GLN A 15 -10.27 -4.81 -9.71
CA GLN A 15 -9.28 -4.57 -10.75
C GLN A 15 -8.10 -5.55 -10.61
N ALA A 16 -7.66 -5.86 -9.38
CA ALA A 16 -6.65 -6.88 -9.13
C ALA A 16 -7.12 -8.31 -9.45
N ARG A 17 -8.40 -8.63 -9.21
CA ARG A 17 -9.03 -9.92 -9.54
C ARG A 17 -9.02 -10.25 -11.05
N ARG A 18 -8.70 -9.29 -11.92
CA ARG A 18 -8.57 -9.51 -13.36
C ARG A 18 -7.34 -10.33 -13.75
N GLY A 19 -6.47 -10.64 -12.78
CA GLY A 19 -5.26 -11.43 -12.98
C GLY A 19 -4.17 -10.65 -13.70
N PHE A 20 -3.03 -11.31 -13.92
CA PHE A 20 -1.93 -10.75 -14.68
C PHE A 20 -2.28 -10.68 -16.17
N ARG A 21 -2.11 -9.49 -16.75
CA ARG A 21 -2.40 -9.17 -18.17
C ARG A 21 -1.18 -8.55 -18.87
N GLY A 22 0.01 -8.81 -18.35
CA GLY A 22 1.27 -8.25 -18.83
C GLY A 22 1.68 -6.96 -18.12
N TYR A 23 2.82 -6.43 -18.55
CA TYR A 23 3.40 -5.19 -18.06
C TYR A 23 2.93 -3.97 -18.88
N PRO A 24 2.88 -2.77 -18.28
CA PRO A 24 3.29 -2.45 -16.90
C PRO A 24 2.33 -2.99 -15.83
N VAL A 25 2.86 -3.29 -14.64
CA VAL A 25 2.09 -3.72 -13.46
C VAL A 25 2.09 -2.59 -12.45
N ALA A 26 0.90 -2.17 -11.99
CA ALA A 26 0.79 -1.29 -10.84
C ALA A 26 0.73 -2.11 -9.54
N THR A 27 1.70 -1.94 -8.65
CA THR A 27 1.76 -2.59 -7.33
C THR A 27 1.33 -1.60 -6.26
N ILE A 28 0.26 -1.90 -5.53
CA ILE A 28 -0.31 -1.06 -4.46
C ILE A 28 -0.02 -1.72 -3.12
N ALA A 29 0.70 -1.01 -2.24
CA ALA A 29 1.03 -1.47 -0.89
C ALA A 29 0.56 -0.47 0.17
N PHE A 30 -0.09 -0.99 1.21
CA PHE A 30 -0.62 -0.18 2.32
C PHE A 30 0.29 -0.25 3.55
N TYR A 31 0.42 0.87 4.25
CA TYR A 31 1.23 1.03 5.47
C TYR A 31 0.44 1.79 6.54
N GLY A 32 0.71 1.50 7.80
CA GLY A 32 -0.07 2.02 8.92
C GLY A 32 0.63 1.89 10.26
N PRO A 33 0.22 2.66 11.28
CA PRO A 33 0.84 2.58 12.61
C PRO A 33 0.62 1.21 13.28
N THR A 34 -0.42 0.49 12.85
CA THR A 34 -0.73 -0.89 13.23
C THR A 34 -1.25 -1.66 12.00
N ASN A 35 -1.56 -2.96 12.15
CA ASN A 35 -2.20 -3.76 11.10
C ASN A 35 -3.69 -3.47 10.90
N GLN A 36 -4.27 -2.50 11.63
CA GLN A 36 -5.71 -2.22 11.59
C GLN A 36 -6.07 -1.06 10.66
N ARG A 37 -5.30 0.04 10.69
CA ARG A 37 -5.55 1.27 9.93
C ARG A 37 -4.40 1.56 8.99
N ALA A 38 -4.68 1.72 7.70
CA ALA A 38 -3.68 2.20 6.75
C ALA A 38 -3.68 3.74 6.72
N SER A 39 -2.54 4.37 7.02
CA SER A 39 -2.35 5.82 6.93
C SER A 39 -1.51 6.24 5.73
N LYS A 40 -0.97 5.28 4.99
CA LYS A 40 -0.15 5.51 3.79
C LYS A 40 -0.42 4.42 2.75
N VAL A 41 -0.47 4.82 1.50
CA VAL A 41 -0.50 3.91 0.35
C VAL A 41 0.60 4.30 -0.62
N VAL A 42 1.34 3.30 -1.09
CA VAL A 42 2.41 3.45 -2.08
C VAL A 42 2.00 2.68 -3.32
N VAL A 43 2.02 3.35 -4.47
CA VAL A 43 1.79 2.72 -5.77
C VAL A 43 3.05 2.83 -6.61
N GLY A 44 3.58 1.68 -7.02
CA GLY A 44 4.71 1.58 -7.94
C GLY A 44 4.27 1.02 -9.29
N ILE A 45 4.90 1.48 -10.37
CA ILE A 45 4.71 0.91 -11.70
C ILE A 45 5.95 0.11 -12.06
N VAL A 46 5.79 -1.17 -12.37
CA VAL A 46 6.87 -2.06 -12.79
C VAL A 46 6.72 -2.30 -14.29
N ARG A 47 7.77 -2.09 -15.09
CA ARG A 47 7.72 -2.14 -16.57
C ARG A 47 8.10 -3.48 -17.16
N ALA A 48 8.91 -4.27 -16.48
CA ALA A 48 9.22 -5.64 -16.86
C ALA A 48 9.45 -6.53 -15.63
N GLU A 49 9.52 -7.83 -15.87
CA GLU A 49 9.77 -8.81 -14.82
C GLU A 49 11.16 -8.64 -14.21
N GLY A 50 11.24 -8.72 -12.88
CA GLY A 50 12.49 -8.56 -12.13
C GLY A 50 12.96 -7.11 -11.99
N GLU A 51 12.26 -6.13 -12.57
CA GLU A 51 12.60 -4.72 -12.42
C GLU A 51 12.03 -4.11 -11.15
N ALA A 52 12.76 -3.14 -10.59
CA ALA A 52 12.19 -2.25 -9.59
C ALA A 52 11.13 -1.33 -10.23
N PRO A 53 10.22 -0.76 -9.43
CA PRO A 53 9.28 0.23 -9.96
C PRO A 53 9.99 1.42 -10.61
N ASP A 54 9.62 1.78 -11.85
CA ASP A 54 10.19 2.91 -12.58
C ASP A 54 9.68 4.25 -12.04
N VAL A 55 8.42 4.28 -11.60
CA VAL A 55 7.80 5.40 -10.91
C VAL A 55 7.08 4.94 -9.65
N LEU A 56 7.10 5.82 -8.64
CA LEU A 56 6.44 5.62 -7.36
C LEU A 56 5.65 6.87 -6.98
N ASN A 57 4.43 6.68 -6.49
CA ASN A 57 3.68 7.74 -5.83
C ASN A 57 3.20 7.26 -4.46
N LYS A 58 3.09 8.20 -3.51
CA LYS A 58 2.76 7.96 -2.11
C LYS A 58 1.65 8.92 -1.69
N TRP A 59 0.57 8.39 -1.13
CA TRP A 59 -0.50 9.17 -0.51
C TRP A 59 -0.57 8.87 0.97
N TYR A 60 -0.99 9.87 1.74
CA TYR A 60 -1.00 9.84 3.20
C TYR A 60 -2.33 10.37 3.73
N SER A 61 -2.74 9.85 4.88
CA SER A 61 -3.84 10.41 5.68
C SER A 61 -3.56 10.21 7.16
N ASP A 62 -3.57 11.30 7.91
CA ASP A 62 -3.35 11.26 9.37
C ASP A 62 -4.59 10.80 10.13
N THR A 63 -5.77 11.09 9.58
CA THR A 63 -7.05 10.91 10.26
C THR A 63 -7.87 9.75 9.69
N ALA A 64 -7.89 9.56 8.37
CA ALA A 64 -8.70 8.55 7.70
C ALA A 64 -7.90 7.28 7.37
N ASP A 65 -8.62 6.18 7.10
CA ASP A 65 -8.01 5.00 6.49
C ASP A 65 -7.94 5.20 4.98
N VAL A 66 -6.72 5.23 4.43
CA VAL A 66 -6.48 5.50 3.00
C VAL A 66 -7.11 4.46 2.07
N ARG A 67 -7.47 3.27 2.58
CA ARG A 67 -8.17 2.24 1.80
C ARG A 67 -9.63 2.61 1.52
N THR A 68 -10.19 3.53 2.28
CA THR A 68 -11.59 3.97 2.20
C THR A 68 -11.74 5.41 1.72
N ASP A 69 -10.63 6.14 1.58
CA ASP A 69 -10.62 7.52 1.12
C ASP A 69 -10.92 7.60 -0.39
N GLU A 70 -11.98 8.31 -0.74
CA GLU A 70 -12.46 8.43 -2.13
C GLU A 70 -11.53 9.27 -3.01
N THR A 71 -10.94 10.33 -2.45
CA THR A 71 -10.01 11.20 -3.16
C THR A 71 -8.74 10.41 -3.49
N ILE A 72 -8.15 9.75 -2.50
CA ILE A 72 -6.96 8.90 -2.71
C ILE A 72 -7.27 7.77 -3.69
N SER A 73 -8.44 7.13 -3.57
CA SER A 73 -8.85 6.07 -4.50
C SER A 73 -9.04 6.57 -5.94
N SER A 74 -9.41 7.83 -6.13
CA SER A 74 -9.50 8.46 -7.45
C SER A 74 -8.12 8.74 -8.02
N ASP A 75 -7.24 9.35 -7.24
CA ASP A 75 -5.87 9.69 -7.63
C ASP A 75 -5.07 8.44 -8.02
N ILE A 76 -5.21 7.35 -7.26
CA ILE A 76 -4.58 6.07 -7.58
C ILE A 76 -5.05 5.55 -8.95
N LYS A 77 -6.35 5.66 -9.26
CA LYS A 77 -6.87 5.21 -10.57
C LYS A 77 -6.34 6.08 -11.70
N GLU A 78 -6.23 7.38 -11.49
CA GLU A 78 -5.65 8.30 -12.46
C GLU A 78 -4.18 8.00 -12.69
N PHE A 79 -3.40 7.80 -11.62
CA PHE A 79 -2.00 7.40 -11.70
C PHE A 79 -1.81 6.09 -12.48
N ILE A 80 -2.61 5.06 -12.19
CA ILE A 80 -2.58 3.77 -12.90
C ILE A 80 -2.89 3.95 -14.40
N LYS A 81 -3.88 4.78 -14.73
CA LYS A 81 -4.25 5.09 -16.12
C LYS A 81 -3.15 5.86 -16.85
N LEU A 82 -2.59 6.89 -16.20
CA LEU A 82 -1.52 7.73 -16.73
C LEU A 82 -0.31 6.90 -17.15
N HIS A 83 0.03 5.88 -16.36
CA HIS A 83 1.16 4.99 -16.65
C HIS A 83 0.79 3.76 -17.47
N ALA A 84 -0.45 3.68 -17.97
CA ALA A 84 -0.96 2.62 -18.83
C ALA A 84 -0.73 1.21 -18.26
N ALA A 85 -0.87 1.04 -16.94
CA ALA A 85 -0.68 -0.27 -16.32
C ALA A 85 -1.75 -1.25 -16.79
N LYS A 86 -1.30 -2.41 -17.29
CA LYS A 86 -2.16 -3.48 -17.80
C LYS A 86 -2.66 -4.38 -16.68
N SER A 87 -1.84 -4.53 -15.64
CA SER A 87 -2.11 -5.36 -14.47
C SER A 87 -2.08 -4.50 -13.20
N VAL A 88 -2.85 -4.88 -12.20
CA VAL A 88 -2.82 -4.26 -10.87
C VAL A 88 -2.69 -5.37 -9.83
N VAL A 89 -1.75 -5.20 -8.91
CA VAL A 89 -1.53 -6.08 -7.76
C VAL A 89 -1.68 -5.23 -6.51
N VAL A 90 -2.42 -5.74 -5.52
CA VAL A 90 -2.67 -5.05 -4.26
C VAL A 90 -2.27 -5.99 -3.13
N THR A 91 -1.59 -5.47 -2.11
CA THR A 91 -1.25 -6.27 -0.93
C THR A 91 -2.50 -6.63 -0.14
N ASP A 92 -2.55 -7.87 0.36
CA ASP A 92 -3.71 -8.36 1.13
C ASP A 92 -3.81 -7.71 2.52
N ALA A 93 -2.67 -7.28 3.06
CA ALA A 93 -2.53 -6.69 4.38
C ALA A 93 -1.81 -5.34 4.37
N ILE A 94 -1.79 -4.71 5.54
CA ILE A 94 -0.93 -3.55 5.84
C ILE A 94 0.48 -4.10 6.09
N MET A 95 1.43 -3.66 5.29
CA MET A 95 2.76 -4.26 5.14
C MET A 95 3.81 -3.73 6.11
N GLY A 96 3.45 -2.78 6.98
CA GLY A 96 4.36 -2.22 7.97
C GLY A 96 4.06 -0.77 8.34
N CYS A 97 5.04 -0.16 8.98
CA CYS A 97 5.02 1.22 9.44
C CYS A 97 5.01 2.22 8.26
N PRO A 98 4.29 3.35 8.35
CA PRO A 98 4.32 4.39 7.33
C PRO A 98 5.66 5.15 7.27
N HIS A 99 6.46 5.11 8.35
CA HIS A 99 7.74 5.79 8.50
C HIS A 99 8.90 4.98 7.90
N GLN A 100 9.88 5.68 7.35
CA GLN A 100 11.01 5.15 6.62
C GLN A 100 12.29 5.16 7.46
N GLU A 101 12.92 4.00 7.59
CA GLU A 101 14.26 3.82 8.17
C GLU A 101 15.31 4.63 7.40
N GLY A 102 16.26 5.23 8.12
CA GLY A 102 17.28 6.12 7.56
C GLY A 102 16.78 7.51 7.20
N ILE A 103 15.47 7.79 7.36
CA ILE A 103 14.85 9.11 7.13
C ILE A 103 14.13 9.59 8.40
N ASP A 104 13.13 8.83 8.84
CA ASP A 104 12.27 9.20 9.98
C ASP A 104 12.85 8.70 11.32
N TYR A 105 13.69 7.66 11.28
CA TYR A 105 14.39 7.09 12.42
C TYR A 105 15.71 6.44 11.96
N PRO A 106 16.69 6.24 12.86
CA PRO A 106 18.01 5.71 12.50
C PRO A 106 17.96 4.30 11.87
N ASP A 107 18.96 3.99 11.04
CA ASP A 107 19.14 2.65 10.46
C ASP A 107 19.36 1.58 11.54
N GLY A 108 18.75 0.42 11.36
CA GLY A 108 18.75 -0.72 12.27
C GLY A 108 17.82 -0.60 13.47
N GLU A 109 17.18 0.56 13.67
CA GLU A 109 16.34 0.80 14.84
C GLU A 109 14.86 0.48 14.62
N LYS A 110 14.12 0.39 15.73
CA LYS A 110 12.67 0.20 15.72
C LYS A 110 12.00 1.56 15.66
N CYS A 111 11.05 1.74 14.75
CA CYS A 111 10.30 2.99 14.65
C CYS A 111 9.65 3.36 16.00
N PRO A 112 9.99 4.51 16.61
CA PRO A 112 9.47 4.90 17.92
C PRO A 112 7.99 5.26 17.88
N GLN A 113 7.47 5.65 16.72
CA GLN A 113 6.08 6.06 16.55
C GLN A 113 5.13 4.89 16.30
N CYS A 114 5.63 3.70 15.96
CA CYS A 114 4.80 2.55 15.62
C CYS A 114 5.26 1.27 16.35
N PRO A 115 5.16 1.25 17.70
CA PRO A 115 5.65 0.13 18.52
C PRO A 115 4.93 -1.20 18.21
N PHE A 116 3.78 -1.17 17.55
CA PHE A 116 3.11 -2.39 17.08
C PHE A 116 4.00 -3.26 16.20
N TRP A 117 4.83 -2.65 15.34
CA TRP A 117 5.70 -3.35 14.39
C TRP A 117 7.04 -3.77 15.01
N ALA A 118 7.39 -3.25 16.18
CA ALA A 118 8.66 -3.49 16.86
C ALA A 118 8.94 -4.97 17.20
N THR A 119 7.90 -5.80 17.27
CA THR A 119 7.98 -7.20 17.70
C THR A 119 7.23 -8.13 16.75
N ARG A 120 6.95 -7.69 15.52
CA ARG A 120 6.16 -8.47 14.56
C ARG A 120 6.85 -8.58 13.22
N ASP A 121 6.73 -9.75 12.61
CA ASP A 121 7.06 -9.90 11.20
C ASP A 121 6.05 -9.10 10.36
N ARG A 122 6.56 -8.31 9.43
CA ARG A 122 5.75 -7.33 8.68
C ARG A 122 4.87 -7.97 7.60
N PHE A 123 5.19 -9.19 7.18
CA PHE A 123 4.46 -9.90 6.13
C PHE A 123 3.34 -10.77 6.70
N THR A 124 3.59 -11.43 7.82
CA THR A 124 2.66 -12.34 8.49
C THR A 124 1.89 -11.69 9.64
N GLY A 125 2.42 -10.61 10.21
CA GLY A 125 1.88 -9.96 11.42
C GLY A 125 2.09 -10.76 12.71
N GLN A 126 2.80 -11.89 12.65
CA GLN A 126 3.08 -12.74 13.81
C GLN A 126 4.16 -12.13 14.70
N LEU A 127 4.13 -12.46 15.99
CA LEU A 127 5.18 -12.02 16.92
C LEU A 127 6.51 -12.70 16.56
N LEU A 128 7.58 -11.92 16.58
CA LEU A 128 8.95 -12.43 16.50
C LEU A 128 9.28 -13.09 17.85
N HIS A 129 9.61 -14.39 17.80
CA HIS A 129 10.05 -15.17 18.96
C HIS A 129 11.53 -14.94 19.26
#